data_AF-A0A4U1CDN8-F1
#
_entry.id   AF-A0A4U1CDN8-F1
#
_cell.length_a   1.000
_cell.length_b   1.000
_cell.length_c   1.000
_cell.angle_alpha   90.00
_cell.angle_beta   90.00
_cell.angle_gamma   90.00
#
_symmetry.space_group_name_H-M   'P 1'
#
loop_
_entity.id
_entity.type
_entity.pdbx_description
1 polymer ?
#
loop_
_entity_poly.entity_id
_entity_poly.type
_entity_poly.pdbx_seq_one_letter_code
_entity_poly.pdbx_strand_id
1 'polypeptide(L)' 'MCCTDKTEKKALFELAKALKHFYNLDDMKMHPGDLHTARVAEKLVRGIIEDNGYTASYLKRRGTRLFQFRK' A
#
# COMPACT_ATOMS: atom_id res chain seq x y z
N MET A 1 -7.04 24.55 -12.01
CA MET A 1 -6.31 23.52 -11.23
C MET A 1 -5.91 22.43 -12.20
N CYS A 2 -4.62 22.24 -12.49
CA CYS A 2 -4.17 21.10 -13.29
C CYS A 2 -4.21 19.86 -12.40
N CYS A 3 -5.37 19.19 -12.38
CA CYS A 3 -5.42 17.82 -11.88
C CYS A 3 -4.61 16.98 -12.86
N THR A 4 -3.38 16.61 -12.51
CA THR A 4 -2.75 15.50 -13.19
C THR A 4 -3.68 14.30 -12.97
N ASP A 5 -4.06 13.58 -14.03
CA ASP A 5 -4.93 12.38 -13.96
C ASP A 5 -4.38 11.30 -13.01
N LYS A 6 -3.15 11.47 -12.51
CA LYS A 6 -2.47 10.56 -11.60
C LYS A 6 -2.13 11.25 -10.28
N THR A 7 -2.28 10.48 -9.20
CA THR A 7 -1.87 10.83 -7.85
C THR A 7 -0.35 11.09 -7.81
N GLU A 8 0.05 12.09 -7.03
CA GLU A 8 1.48 12.41 -6.85
C GLU A 8 2.26 11.24 -6.27
N LYS A 9 3.48 11.02 -6.79
CA LYS A 9 4.37 9.94 -6.34
C LYS A 9 4.64 9.97 -4.82
N LYS A 10 4.69 11.16 -4.21
CA LYS A 10 4.88 11.31 -2.76
C LYS A 10 3.69 10.73 -1.99
N ALA A 11 2.46 11.02 -2.40
CA ALA A 11 1.27 10.45 -1.78
C ALA A 11 1.22 8.92 -1.95
N LEU A 12 1.56 8.41 -3.14
CA LEU A 12 1.68 6.96 -3.37
C LEU A 12 2.74 6.31 -2.48
N PHE A 13 3.84 7.02 -2.20
CA PHE A 13 4.88 6.55 -1.30
C PHE A 13 4.42 6.49 0.16
N GLU A 14 3.64 7.47 0.63
CA GLU A 14 3.02 7.43 1.96
C GLU A 14 2.02 6.27 2.08
N LEU A 15 1.19 6.05 1.05
CA LEU A 15 0.31 4.87 0.98
C LEU A 15 1.11 3.56 1.04
N ALA A 16 2.24 3.49 0.33
CA ALA A 16 3.11 2.31 0.36
C ALA A 16 3.75 2.10 1.75
N LYS A 17 4.03 3.17 2.51
CA LYS A 17 4.48 3.03 3.91
C LYS A 17 3.37 2.49 4.80
N ALA A 18 2.12 2.88 4.57
CA ALA A 18 0.96 2.34 5.29
C ALA A 18 0.87 0.81 5.16
N LEU A 19 1.20 0.26 3.99
CA LEU A 19 1.21 -1.19 3.74
C LEU A 19 2.11 -1.99 4.70
N LYS A 20 3.19 -1.39 5.22
CA LYS A 20 4.03 -2.03 6.24
C LYS A 20 3.23 -2.37 7.50
N HIS A 21 2.30 -1.50 7.89
CA HIS A 21 1.54 -1.71 9.12
C HIS A 21 0.62 -2.92 9.00
N PHE A 22 -0.04 -3.10 7.84
CA PHE A 22 -0.86 -4.29 7.59
C PHE A 22 -0.04 -5.58 7.64
N TYR A 23 1.17 -5.60 7.08
CA TYR A 23 2.07 -6.76 7.18
C TYR A 23 2.40 -7.13 8.63
N ASN A 24 2.54 -6.13 9.51
CA ASN A 24 2.82 -6.39 10.93
C ASN A 24 1.58 -6.88 11.71
N LEU A 25 0.37 -6.68 11.18
CA LEU A 25 -0.87 -7.11 11.84
C LEU A 25 -1.10 -8.62 11.73
N ASP A 26 -0.54 -9.29 10.71
CA ASP A 26 -0.70 -10.75 10.54
C ASP A 26 -0.12 -11.54 11.74
N ASP A 27 0.89 -11.02 12.42
CA ASP A 27 1.50 -11.63 13.61
C ASP A 27 0.77 -11.22 14.92
N MET A 28 -0.28 -10.39 14.85
CA MET A 28 -1.02 -9.91 16.02
C MET A 28 -2.31 -10.70 16.25
N LYS A 29 -2.63 -10.95 17.52
CA LYS A 29 -3.85 -11.66 17.93
C LYS A 29 -5.09 -10.76 17.80
N MET A 30 -5.55 -10.56 16.57
CA MET A 30 -6.75 -9.78 16.26
C MET A 30 -8.01 -10.65 16.26
N HIS A 31 -9.16 -10.03 16.52
CA HIS A 31 -10.44 -10.66 16.27
C HIS A 31 -10.59 -10.98 14.76
N PRO A 32 -11.18 -12.13 14.36
CA PRO A 32 -11.26 -12.51 12.95
C PRO A 32 -11.95 -11.47 12.04
N GLY A 33 -12.96 -10.76 12.55
CA GLY A 33 -13.64 -9.68 11.82
C GLY A 33 -12.73 -8.47 11.57
N ASP A 34 -11.87 -8.13 12.53
CA ASP A 34 -10.92 -7.02 12.40
C ASP A 34 -9.78 -7.40 11.45
N LEU A 35 -9.31 -8.65 11.53
CA LEU A 35 -8.31 -9.19 10.60
C LEU A 35 -8.83 -9.18 9.15
N HIS A 36 -10.10 -9.58 8.95
CA HIS A 36 -10.73 -9.50 7.64
C HIS A 36 -10.77 -8.05 7.13
N THR A 37 -11.20 -7.12 7.98
CA THR A 37 -11.30 -5.69 7.63
C THR A 37 -9.92 -5.09 7.31
N ALA A 38 -8.89 -5.44 8.08
CA ALA A 38 -7.52 -5.01 7.82
C ALA A 38 -7.00 -5.51 6.46
N ARG A 39 -7.30 -6.77 6.08
CA ARG A 39 -6.94 -7.32 4.76
C ARG A 39 -7.67 -6.62 3.61
N VAL A 40 -8.94 -6.25 3.81
CA VAL A 40 -9.68 -5.46 2.81
C VAL A 40 -9.05 -4.08 2.66
N ALA A 41 -8.73 -3.41 3.77
CA ALA A 41 -8.07 -2.11 3.75
C ALA A 41 -6.69 -2.17 3.05
N GLU A 42 -5.89 -3.21 3.30
CA GLU A 42 -4.61 -3.40 2.61
C GLU A 42 -4.80 -3.50 1.08
N LYS A 43 -5.78 -4.28 0.63
CA LYS A 43 -6.10 -4.44 -0.81
C LYS A 43 -6.53 -3.12 -1.45
N LEU A 44 -7.35 -2.34 -0.76
CA LEU A 44 -7.78 -1.02 -1.25
C LEU A 44 -6.60 -0.07 -1.41
N VAL A 45 -5.70 -0.02 -0.43
CA VAL A 45 -4.49 0.81 -0.51
C VAL A 45 -3.56 0.36 -1.65
N ARG A 46 -3.39 -0.95 -1.85
CA ARG A 46 -2.64 -1.48 -3.01
C ARG A 46 -3.29 -1.09 -4.34
N GLY A 47 -4.62 -1.19 -4.44
CA GLY A 47 -5.38 -0.81 -5.64
C GLY A 47 -5.10 0.63 -6.07
N ILE A 48 -5.13 1.58 -5.14
CA ILE A 48 -4.81 3.00 -5.43
C ILE A 48 -3.40 3.14 -6.04
N ILE A 49 -2.42 2.39 -5.53
CA ILE A 49 -1.04 2.43 -6.02
C ILE A 49 -0.94 1.83 -7.42
N GLU A 50 -1.61 0.70 -7.64
CA GLU A 50 -1.63 -0.05 -8.90
C GLU A 50 -2.34 0.70 -10.03
N ASP A 51 -3.48 1.33 -9.72
CA ASP A 51 -4.24 2.17 -10.67
C ASP A 51 -3.41 3.37 -11.17
N ASN A 52 -2.46 3.84 -10.35
CA ASN A 52 -1.52 4.89 -10.72
C ASN A 52 -0.29 4.38 -11.50
N GLY A 53 -0.21 3.08 -11.78
CA GLY A 53 0.88 2.45 -12.54
C GLY A 53 2.12 2.15 -11.70
N TYR A 54 1.96 2.02 -10.38
CA TYR A 54 3.03 1.64 -9.47
C TYR A 54 2.71 0.31 -8.78
N THR A 55 3.72 -0.31 -8.18
CA THR A 55 3.54 -1.42 -7.25
C THR A 55 4.39 -1.15 -6.02
N ALA A 56 3.93 -1.62 -4.86
CA ALA A 56 4.62 -1.45 -3.59
C ALA A 56 5.04 -2.80 -3.03
N SER A 57 6.32 -2.92 -2.66
CA SER A 57 6.82 -4.04 -1.87
C SER A 57 7.36 -3.56 -0.54
N TYR A 58 7.03 -4.29 0.51
CA TYR A 58 7.64 -4.13 1.81
C TYR A 58 8.64 -5.27 2.03
N LEU A 59 9.88 -4.91 2.32
CA LEU A 59 10.93 -5.85 2.70
C LEU A 59 11.35 -5.56 4.14
N LYS A 60 11.16 -6.50 5.06
CA LYS A 60 11.46 -6.36 6.51
C LYS A 60 12.82 -5.69 6.78
N ARG A 61 13.85 -6.00 5.98
CA ARG A 61 15.21 -5.42 6.09
C ARG A 61 15.49 -4.16 5.25
N ARG A 62 14.73 -3.91 4.18
CA ARG A 62 15.01 -2.83 3.20
C ARG A 62 13.95 -1.73 3.18
N GLY A 63 12.89 -1.84 3.98
CA GLY A 63 11.80 -0.88 4.06
C GLY A 63 10.82 -0.99 2.91
N THR A 64 10.00 0.06 2.75
CA THR A 64 9.01 0.20 1.68
C THR A 64 9.70 0.63 0.39
N ARG A 65 9.40 -0.07 -0.70
CA ARG A 65 9.81 0.30 -2.06
C ARG A 65 8.60 0.48 -2.94
N LEU A 66 8.62 1.55 -3.72
CA LEU A 66 7.63 1.84 -4.74
C LEU A 66 8.32 1.67 -6.11
N PHE A 67 7.83 0.73 -6.90
CA PHE A 67 8.30 0.46 -8.25
C PHE A 67 7.27 0.99 -9.22
N GLN A 68 7.73 1.59 -10.31
CA GLN A 68 6.86 1.96 -11.41
C GLN A 68 6.86 0.81 -12.40
N PHE A 69 5.69 0.42 -12.92
CA PHE A 69 5.66 -0.46 -14.07
C PHE A 69 6.32 0.27 -15.24
N ARG A 70 7.42 -0.28 -15.77
CA ARG A 70 7.87 0.11 -17.11
C ARG A 70 6.89 -0.57 -18.08
N LYS A 71 5.98 0.23 -18.64
CA LYS A 71 5.33 -0.14 -19.91
C LYS A 71 6.36 -0.13 -21.01
#